data_AF-S3Y865-F1
#
_entry.id   AF-S3Y865-F1
#
_cell.length_a   1.000
_cell.length_b   1.000
_cell.length_c   1.000
_cell.angle_alpha   90.00
_cell.angle_beta   90.00
_cell.angle_gamma   90.00
#
_symmetry.space_group_name_H-M   'P 1'
#
loop_
_entity.id
_entity.type
_entity.pdbx_description
1 polymer ?
#
loop_
_entity_poly.entity_id
_entity_poly.type
_entity_poly.pdbx_seq_one_letter_code
_entity_poly.pdbx_strand_id
1 'polypeptide(L)'
;MRKQYSFLLLALTLLLSACSSEDESMEGILPPTIAGLESEYTLLAGEELTFAPTVENGEHATCLWTLDGAEVSRKATYTFLAGNEAYTHTLSLQVSNEAGKDEKTARLNVISQGSTVTLEAQTYTVVPIELNGTPLGGGTWKVTSAASDLYRLTGADTDIPSFIAAREGRYILTAENEGSKTHVLVNVKERSGKLTSNIASVLDYMPAPGQFVNVLPEYEEGDTHEDMVRKAGEWLVGDEAYAITLGGWGGYVVVGFDHTIPNVAGLRDFRINGNAFDAADNGRPDAPKGGSCEPGIVMVAYDRNKNGRPDEDEWYEIAGSGNFTTKTEAWYSIAVENGNDTDVFRDYEMTYYRPTREEPEESAEPDNPLAYITIKDYIRWTDNRGNNEYKVKNVYHTQTYYPAWVDENQLTFHGIRLANNAINEGKFNPGINSGSVYFVLYSFRYGYVDNSSNVDDNSAIDIDWAVDREGNPVELPGVDFIKVYNGVNQENGWLGECSTEVERGEDLHMQGKRIPTLEE
;
A
#
# COMPACT_ATOMS: atom_id res chain seq x y z
N MET A 1 80.59 20.00 42.77
CA MET A 1 81.79 19.29 43.25
C MET A 1 81.71 17.82 42.84
N ARG A 2 82.79 17.30 42.25
CA ARG A 2 83.29 15.90 42.18
C ARG A 2 82.40 14.69 42.61
N LYS A 3 82.47 13.66 41.75
CA LYS A 3 82.31 12.18 41.90
C LYS A 3 81.01 11.60 41.32
N GLN A 4 81.01 10.68 40.34
CA GLN A 4 81.75 9.42 40.09
C GLN A 4 81.27 8.19 40.87
N TYR A 5 80.49 7.34 40.18
CA TYR A 5 80.46 5.87 40.19
C TYR A 5 79.93 5.48 38.78
N SER A 6 80.50 4.67 37.88
CA SER A 6 81.51 3.59 37.85
C SER A 6 80.96 2.15 37.83
N PHE A 7 80.77 1.64 36.59
CA PHE A 7 80.94 0.25 36.12
C PHE A 7 80.08 -0.93 36.63
N LEU A 8 79.34 -1.58 35.71
CA LEU A 8 79.57 -2.94 35.15
C LEU A 8 78.63 -3.15 33.93
N LEU A 9 79.09 -3.47 32.71
CA LEU A 9 79.13 -4.82 32.06
C LEU A 9 77.93 -5.73 32.43
N LEU A 10 77.23 -6.43 31.55
CA LEU A 10 77.47 -6.92 30.17
C LEU A 10 76.16 -6.71 29.34
N ALA A 11 75.98 -7.00 28.04
CA ALA A 11 76.77 -7.73 27.04
C ALA A 11 76.56 -7.18 25.60
N LEU A 12 76.76 -8.02 24.57
CA LEU A 12 76.68 -7.72 23.14
C LEU A 12 76.00 -8.89 22.40
N THR A 13 75.04 -8.62 21.51
CA THR A 13 74.75 -9.47 20.33
C THR A 13 74.11 -8.63 19.22
N LEU A 14 74.79 -8.56 18.08
CA LEU A 14 74.22 -8.13 16.79
C LEU A 14 73.72 -9.37 16.05
N LEU A 15 72.48 -9.33 15.56
CA LEU A 15 71.99 -10.27 14.54
C LEU A 15 71.24 -9.49 13.46
N LEU A 16 71.40 -9.97 12.22
CA LEU A 16 71.01 -9.30 10.99
C LEU A 16 69.48 -9.32 10.80
N SER A 17 68.88 -8.17 10.47
CA SER A 17 67.54 -8.12 9.88
C SER A 17 67.63 -8.44 8.39
N ALA A 18 67.20 -9.64 8.01
CA ALA A 18 66.95 -9.98 6.61
C ALA A 18 65.68 -9.27 6.10
N CYS A 19 65.57 -9.06 4.79
CA CYS A 19 64.38 -8.48 4.18
C CYS A 19 63.14 -9.37 4.40
N SER A 20 62.05 -8.76 4.82
CA SER A 20 60.70 -9.15 4.41
C SER A 20 60.16 -8.04 3.51
N SER A 21 59.90 -8.35 2.25
CA SER A 21 58.99 -7.55 1.45
C SER A 21 57.62 -7.56 2.14
N GLU A 22 57.03 -6.38 2.33
CA GLU A 22 55.64 -6.23 2.72
C GLU A 22 54.79 -6.68 1.53
N ASP A 23 54.46 -7.97 1.52
CA ASP A 23 53.51 -8.58 0.60
C ASP A 23 52.12 -8.25 1.17
N GLU A 24 51.61 -7.06 0.84
CA GLU A 24 50.22 -6.71 1.14
C GLU A 24 49.32 -7.70 0.42
N SER A 25 48.64 -8.53 1.20
CA SER A 25 47.71 -9.53 0.69
C SER A 25 46.58 -8.85 -0.08
N MET A 26 46.59 -9.00 -1.40
CA MET A 26 45.54 -8.58 -2.34
C MET A 26 44.24 -9.39 -2.14
N GLU A 27 43.66 -9.36 -0.94
CA GLU A 27 42.33 -9.88 -0.68
C GLU A 27 41.28 -8.86 -1.13
N GLY A 28 40.63 -9.14 -2.27
CA GLY A 28 39.23 -8.75 -2.46
C GLY A 28 38.92 -7.54 -3.33
N ILE A 29 39.81 -7.03 -4.20
CA ILE A 29 39.36 -6.11 -5.25
C ILE A 29 38.38 -6.89 -6.15
N LEU A 30 37.14 -6.43 -6.23
CA LEU A 30 36.09 -6.99 -7.09
C LEU A 30 36.01 -6.22 -8.41
N PRO A 31 35.57 -6.85 -9.52
CA PRO A 31 35.29 -6.12 -10.75
C PRO A 31 34.17 -5.08 -10.52
N PRO A 32 34.20 -3.94 -11.24
CA PRO A 32 33.17 -2.92 -11.11
C PRO A 32 31.85 -3.43 -11.70
N THR A 33 30.71 -2.94 -11.19
CA THR A 33 29.38 -3.23 -11.74
C THR A 33 28.61 -1.94 -11.98
N ILE A 34 28.08 -1.75 -13.18
CA ILE A 34 27.36 -0.54 -13.60
C ILE A 34 25.86 -0.70 -13.33
N ALA A 35 25.26 0.21 -12.57
CA ALA A 35 23.81 0.31 -12.35
C ALA A 35 23.28 1.70 -12.76
N GLY A 36 21.97 1.82 -13.01
CA GLY A 36 21.35 3.10 -13.41
C GLY A 36 21.69 3.60 -14.83
N LEU A 37 22.02 2.69 -15.76
CA LEU A 37 22.05 3.00 -17.21
C LEU A 37 21.02 2.13 -17.94
N GLU A 38 19.99 2.76 -18.47
CA GLU A 38 18.89 2.12 -19.20
C GLU A 38 19.31 1.68 -20.61
N SER A 39 18.63 0.67 -21.15
CA SER A 39 18.93 0.14 -22.49
C SER A 39 18.43 1.02 -23.65
N GLU A 40 17.49 1.93 -23.41
CA GLU A 40 16.91 2.84 -24.39
C GLU A 40 16.49 4.16 -23.71
N TYR A 41 16.84 5.29 -24.32
CA TYR A 41 16.40 6.63 -23.93
C TYR A 41 15.78 7.33 -25.14
N THR A 42 14.73 8.13 -24.92
CA THR A 42 14.12 8.96 -25.97
C THR A 42 14.20 10.43 -25.59
N LEU A 43 14.70 11.25 -26.52
CA LEU A 43 14.98 12.68 -26.36
C LEU A 43 14.36 13.47 -27.50
N LEU A 44 13.87 14.67 -27.25
CA LEU A 44 13.55 15.62 -28.29
C LEU A 44 14.83 16.25 -28.86
N ALA A 45 14.78 16.58 -30.15
CA ALA A 45 15.81 17.35 -30.83
C ALA A 45 16.16 18.65 -30.06
N GLY A 46 17.44 18.85 -29.74
CA GLY A 46 17.94 19.97 -28.95
C GLY A 46 17.93 19.79 -27.42
N GLU A 47 17.44 18.67 -26.87
CA GLU A 47 17.51 18.39 -25.42
C GLU A 47 18.92 18.00 -24.95
N GLU A 48 19.21 18.25 -23.67
CA GLU A 48 20.43 17.80 -23.00
C GLU A 48 20.07 16.72 -21.95
N LEU A 49 20.83 15.61 -21.92
CA LEU A 49 20.69 14.55 -20.93
C LEU A 49 22.04 14.24 -20.30
N THR A 50 22.09 14.23 -18.97
CA THR A 50 23.29 13.82 -18.21
C THR A 50 23.10 12.43 -17.64
N PHE A 51 23.94 11.49 -18.09
CA PHE A 51 24.06 10.15 -17.54
C PHE A 51 24.98 10.18 -16.32
N ALA A 52 24.50 9.66 -15.20
CA ALA A 52 25.24 9.55 -13.94
C ALA A 52 24.98 8.17 -13.28
N PRO A 53 25.36 7.05 -13.95
CA PRO A 53 25.17 5.72 -13.41
C PRO A 53 26.00 5.49 -12.14
N THR A 54 25.51 4.63 -11.26
CA THR A 54 26.24 4.16 -10.09
C THR A 54 27.20 3.03 -10.49
N VAL A 55 28.38 3.02 -9.87
CA VAL A 55 29.41 1.99 -10.07
C VAL A 55 29.72 1.37 -8.72
N GLU A 56 29.29 0.12 -8.53
CA GLU A 56 29.71 -0.71 -7.39
C GLU A 56 31.14 -1.22 -7.63
N ASN A 57 31.94 -1.36 -6.57
CA ASN A 57 33.38 -1.69 -6.63
C ASN A 57 34.18 -0.75 -7.56
N GLY A 58 33.73 0.52 -7.65
CA GLY A 58 34.27 1.55 -8.53
C GLY A 58 35.55 2.20 -8.02
N GLU A 59 36.10 1.77 -6.89
CA GLU A 59 37.35 2.28 -6.33
C GLU A 59 38.49 2.15 -7.34
N HIS A 60 39.17 3.27 -7.62
CA HIS A 60 40.24 3.37 -8.63
C HIS A 60 39.84 2.98 -10.07
N ALA A 61 38.55 2.77 -10.34
CA ALA A 61 38.07 2.40 -11.66
C ALA A 61 38.16 3.58 -12.65
N THR A 62 38.42 3.25 -13.91
CA THR A 62 38.44 4.20 -15.03
C THR A 62 37.19 4.05 -15.87
N CYS A 63 36.58 5.18 -16.25
CA CYS A 63 35.40 5.22 -17.11
C CYS A 63 35.80 5.53 -18.56
N LEU A 64 35.11 4.92 -19.52
CA LEU A 64 35.18 5.24 -20.94
C LEU A 64 33.77 5.28 -21.52
N TRP A 65 33.34 6.46 -21.94
CA TRP A 65 32.11 6.66 -22.70
C TRP A 65 32.41 6.71 -24.19
N THR A 66 31.67 5.96 -25.00
CA THR A 66 31.71 6.04 -26.45
C THR A 66 30.31 6.24 -27.04
N LEU A 67 30.22 7.05 -28.10
CA LEU A 67 29.01 7.23 -28.90
C LEU A 67 29.30 6.72 -30.32
N ASP A 68 28.53 5.73 -30.78
CA ASP A 68 28.79 4.96 -32.01
C ASP A 68 30.25 4.46 -32.12
N GLY A 69 30.86 4.11 -30.98
CA GLY A 69 32.25 3.65 -30.86
C GLY A 69 33.32 4.74 -30.84
N ALA A 70 32.96 6.02 -30.99
CA ALA A 70 33.88 7.15 -30.82
C ALA A 70 33.93 7.61 -29.35
N GLU A 71 35.12 7.81 -28.79
CA GLU A 71 35.29 8.30 -27.41
C GLU A 71 34.72 9.71 -27.22
N VAL A 72 33.83 9.88 -26.24
CA VAL A 72 33.17 11.16 -25.91
C VAL A 72 33.45 11.66 -24.49
N SER A 73 33.79 10.79 -23.54
CA SER A 73 34.14 11.17 -22.16
C SER A 73 34.93 10.07 -21.44
N ARG A 74 35.69 10.48 -20.41
CA ARG A 74 36.32 9.60 -19.40
C ARG A 74 35.94 9.94 -17.96
N LYS A 75 34.97 10.83 -17.77
CA LYS A 75 34.43 11.20 -16.47
C LYS A 75 33.42 10.14 -16.00
N ALA A 76 33.14 10.10 -14.69
CA ALA A 76 32.08 9.26 -14.13
C ALA A 76 30.69 9.59 -14.72
N THR A 77 30.44 10.85 -15.07
CA THR A 77 29.23 11.30 -15.77
C THR A 77 29.50 11.68 -17.22
N TYR A 78 28.48 11.60 -18.06
CA TYR A 78 28.52 12.10 -19.43
C TYR A 78 27.26 12.90 -19.74
N THR A 79 27.43 14.05 -20.37
CA THR A 79 26.33 14.93 -20.80
C THR A 79 26.25 14.90 -22.32
N PHE A 80 25.13 14.40 -22.84
CA PHE A 80 24.81 14.34 -24.25
C PHE A 80 23.87 15.49 -24.61
N LEU A 81 24.17 16.17 -25.72
CA LEU A 81 23.30 17.18 -26.31
C LEU A 81 22.74 16.63 -27.62
N ALA A 82 21.42 16.49 -27.70
CA ALA A 82 20.72 16.07 -28.90
C ALA A 82 20.83 17.15 -29.99
N GLY A 83 21.13 16.72 -31.22
CA GLY A 83 21.08 17.56 -32.41
C GLY A 83 19.65 17.93 -32.81
N ASN A 84 19.53 18.72 -33.88
CA ASN A 84 18.24 19.30 -34.31
C ASN A 84 17.40 18.37 -35.22
N GLU A 85 17.89 17.16 -35.52
CA GLU A 85 17.25 16.19 -36.43
C GLU A 85 16.97 14.87 -35.70
N ALA A 86 16.09 14.04 -36.26
CA ALA A 86 15.78 12.73 -35.69
C ALA A 86 16.82 11.68 -36.10
N TYR A 87 17.33 10.90 -35.15
CA TYR A 87 18.33 9.86 -35.37
C TYR A 87 18.40 8.89 -34.18
N THR A 88 19.11 7.77 -34.34
CA THR A 88 19.46 6.84 -33.25
C THR A 88 20.98 6.70 -33.16
N HIS A 89 21.54 6.84 -31.95
CA HIS A 89 22.93 6.51 -31.64
C HIS A 89 23.01 5.40 -30.59
N THR A 90 24.16 4.72 -30.52
CA THR A 90 24.50 3.77 -29.45
C THR A 90 25.52 4.41 -28.52
N LEU A 91 25.15 4.64 -27.27
CA LEU A 91 26.04 5.01 -26.18
C LEU A 91 26.56 3.73 -25.52
N SER A 92 27.86 3.65 -25.22
CA SER A 92 28.45 2.62 -24.35
C SER A 92 29.21 3.27 -23.21
N LEU A 93 29.01 2.79 -21.99
CA LEU A 93 29.90 3.02 -20.85
C LEU A 93 30.63 1.72 -20.54
N GLN A 94 31.96 1.75 -20.60
CA GLN A 94 32.83 0.73 -20.04
C GLN A 94 33.51 1.27 -18.77
N VAL A 95 33.50 0.49 -17.70
CA VAL A 95 34.20 0.80 -16.45
C VAL A 95 35.19 -0.31 -16.14
N SER A 96 36.43 0.01 -15.77
CA SER A 96 37.49 -0.98 -15.55
C SER A 96 38.39 -0.65 -14.36
N ASN A 97 38.66 -1.62 -13.49
CA ASN A 97 39.66 -1.57 -12.42
C ASN A 97 40.67 -2.73 -12.57
N GLU A 98 41.52 -2.98 -11.57
CA GLU A 98 42.54 -4.05 -11.63
C GLU A 98 41.97 -5.48 -11.61
N ALA A 99 40.75 -5.67 -11.08
CA ALA A 99 40.10 -6.97 -10.96
C ALA A 99 39.24 -7.34 -12.19
N GLY A 100 38.82 -6.35 -12.98
CA GLY A 100 38.07 -6.59 -14.21
C GLY A 100 37.39 -5.36 -14.79
N LYS A 101 36.38 -5.61 -15.63
CA LYS A 101 35.58 -4.57 -16.27
C LYS A 101 34.12 -4.98 -16.42
N ASP A 102 33.25 -3.98 -16.48
CA ASP A 102 31.85 -4.09 -16.90
C ASP A 102 31.57 -3.09 -18.03
N GLU A 103 30.56 -3.37 -18.84
CA GLU A 103 30.17 -2.56 -19.98
C GLU A 103 28.65 -2.61 -20.22
N LYS A 104 28.01 -1.44 -20.23
CA LYS A 104 26.58 -1.30 -20.56
C LYS A 104 26.38 -0.37 -21.75
N THR A 105 25.42 -0.72 -22.59
CA THR A 105 25.03 0.06 -23.77
C THR A 105 23.60 0.57 -23.67
N ALA A 106 23.37 1.74 -24.27
CA ALA A 106 22.09 2.42 -24.30
C ALA A 106 21.82 2.96 -25.71
N ARG A 107 20.60 2.74 -26.24
CA ARG A 107 20.16 3.37 -27.49
C ARG A 107 19.60 4.76 -27.20
N LEU A 108 20.16 5.78 -27.84
CA LEU A 108 19.68 7.16 -27.75
C LEU A 108 18.84 7.48 -28.98
N ASN A 109 17.51 7.51 -28.84
CA ASN A 109 16.60 7.90 -29.91
C ASN A 109 16.28 9.40 -29.79
N VAL A 110 16.80 10.20 -30.71
CA VAL A 110 16.42 11.61 -30.84
C VAL A 110 15.26 11.72 -31.82
N ILE A 111 14.16 12.34 -31.40
CA ILE A 111 12.93 12.51 -32.18
C ILE A 111 12.67 14.00 -32.49
N SER A 112 12.12 14.28 -33.66
CA SER A 112 11.80 15.66 -34.05
C SER A 112 10.48 16.12 -33.43
N GLN A 113 10.48 17.33 -32.86
CA GLN A 113 9.27 17.96 -32.33
C GLN A 113 8.19 18.19 -33.41
N GLY A 114 8.58 18.26 -34.69
CA GLY A 114 7.64 18.37 -35.82
C GLY A 114 6.90 17.07 -36.15
N SER A 115 7.32 15.93 -35.59
CA SER A 115 6.71 14.60 -35.76
C SER A 115 5.95 14.10 -34.53
N THR A 116 5.91 14.88 -33.45
CA THR A 116 5.24 14.53 -32.19
C THR A 116 3.92 15.28 -32.04
N VAL A 117 2.86 14.59 -31.63
CA VAL A 117 1.65 15.27 -31.12
C VAL A 117 1.86 15.61 -29.65
N THR A 118 1.50 16.83 -29.23
CA THR A 118 1.55 17.24 -27.82
C THR A 118 0.16 17.24 -27.20
N LEU A 119 0.01 16.54 -26.08
CA LEU A 119 -1.12 16.61 -25.17
C LEU A 119 -0.72 17.41 -23.93
N GLU A 120 -1.65 18.18 -23.40
CA GLU A 120 -1.47 18.95 -22.17
C GLU A 120 -2.26 18.26 -21.05
N ALA A 121 -1.63 18.05 -19.90
CA ALA A 121 -2.20 17.34 -18.75
C ALA A 121 -1.94 18.11 -17.45
N GLN A 122 -2.65 17.72 -16.39
CA GLN A 122 -2.41 18.21 -15.03
C GLN A 122 -1.99 17.05 -14.13
N THR A 123 -1.25 17.34 -13.06
CA THR A 123 -0.92 16.34 -12.04
C THR A 123 -2.19 15.75 -11.42
N TYR A 124 -2.14 14.46 -11.06
CA TYR A 124 -3.27 13.71 -10.47
C TYR A 124 -4.57 13.81 -11.30
N THR A 125 -4.45 13.78 -12.63
CA THR A 125 -5.58 13.82 -13.57
C THR A 125 -5.34 12.81 -14.69
N VAL A 126 -6.27 11.87 -14.87
CA VAL A 126 -6.22 10.90 -15.97
C VAL A 126 -6.57 11.56 -17.30
N VAL A 127 -5.69 11.42 -18.29
CA VAL A 127 -5.86 11.85 -19.69
C VAL A 127 -5.82 10.66 -20.65
N PRO A 128 -6.78 10.53 -21.59
CA PRO A 128 -6.73 9.52 -22.63
C PRO A 128 -5.75 9.95 -23.75
N ILE A 129 -5.05 9.01 -24.37
CA ILE A 129 -4.06 9.27 -25.42
C ILE A 129 -4.73 9.34 -26.80
N GLU A 130 -5.54 10.38 -26.97
CA GLU A 130 -6.32 10.67 -28.16
C GLU A 130 -6.29 12.17 -28.51
N LEU A 131 -6.81 12.51 -29.69
CA LEU A 131 -7.11 13.89 -30.07
C LEU A 131 -8.55 13.98 -30.59
N ASN A 132 -9.44 14.58 -29.78
CA ASN A 132 -10.88 14.71 -30.07
C ASN A 132 -11.56 13.36 -30.39
N GLY A 133 -11.42 12.34 -29.53
CA GLY A 133 -11.97 11.01 -29.74
C GLY A 133 -11.26 10.16 -30.79
N THR A 134 -10.12 10.62 -31.33
CA THR A 134 -9.34 9.90 -32.36
C THR A 134 -8.06 9.34 -31.75
N PRO A 135 -7.81 8.01 -31.83
CA PRO A 135 -6.54 7.40 -31.43
C PRO A 135 -5.33 8.11 -32.05
N LEU A 136 -4.29 8.37 -31.25
CA LEU A 136 -3.07 9.00 -31.74
C LEU A 136 -2.05 8.02 -32.34
N GLY A 137 -2.25 6.73 -32.13
CA GLY A 137 -1.40 5.64 -32.59
C GLY A 137 -2.17 4.32 -32.52
N GLY A 138 -1.45 3.21 -32.52
CA GLY A 138 -2.00 1.88 -32.30
C GLY A 138 -0.87 0.87 -32.06
N GLY A 139 -1.22 -0.37 -31.72
CA GLY A 139 -0.26 -1.34 -31.19
C GLY A 139 0.06 -1.08 -29.72
N THR A 140 1.16 -1.65 -29.22
CA THR A 140 1.53 -1.54 -27.80
C THR A 140 2.17 -0.20 -27.50
N TRP A 141 1.65 0.50 -26.50
CA TRP A 141 2.18 1.75 -25.97
C TRP A 141 3.17 1.51 -24.83
N LYS A 142 4.19 2.36 -24.74
CA LYS A 142 5.10 2.42 -23.58
C LYS A 142 5.54 3.85 -23.30
N VAL A 143 5.80 4.17 -22.02
CA VAL A 143 6.50 5.41 -21.65
C VAL A 143 7.99 5.20 -21.92
N THR A 144 8.57 6.06 -22.77
CA THR A 144 9.95 5.98 -23.27
C THR A 144 10.87 7.09 -22.75
N SER A 145 10.29 8.06 -22.06
CA SER A 145 10.96 9.11 -21.30
C SER A 145 9.94 9.68 -20.32
N ALA A 146 10.33 9.94 -19.08
CA ALA A 146 9.45 10.37 -18.01
C ALA A 146 10.17 11.36 -17.09
N ALA A 147 9.49 12.44 -16.68
CA ALA A 147 10.05 13.43 -15.76
C ALA A 147 10.12 12.95 -14.30
N SER A 148 9.34 11.93 -13.96
CA SER A 148 9.34 11.19 -12.71
C SER A 148 8.80 9.80 -12.97
N ASP A 149 9.13 8.84 -12.11
CA ASP A 149 8.58 7.49 -12.07
C ASP A 149 7.17 7.39 -11.44
N LEU A 150 6.68 8.46 -10.81
CA LEU A 150 5.32 8.53 -10.25
C LEU A 150 4.28 8.80 -11.35
N TYR A 151 4.03 7.80 -12.20
CA TYR A 151 3.05 7.83 -13.29
C TYR A 151 2.42 6.45 -13.50
N ARG A 152 1.30 6.43 -14.23
CA ARG A 152 0.72 5.20 -14.79
C ARG A 152 0.34 5.39 -16.25
N LEU A 153 0.55 4.34 -17.05
CA LEU A 153 0.00 4.15 -18.38
C LEU A 153 -0.85 2.88 -18.35
N THR A 154 -2.17 3.03 -18.43
CA THR A 154 -3.15 1.93 -18.32
C THR A 154 -3.74 1.58 -19.67
N GLY A 155 -3.95 0.28 -19.91
CA GLY A 155 -4.49 -0.22 -21.17
C GLY A 155 -3.49 -0.07 -22.31
N ALA A 156 -2.22 -0.35 -22.06
CA ALA A 156 -1.11 -0.14 -23.00
C ALA A 156 -1.30 -0.83 -24.37
N ASP A 157 -2.06 -1.93 -24.45
CA ASP A 157 -2.38 -2.65 -25.69
C ASP A 157 -3.72 -2.21 -26.34
N THR A 158 -4.32 -1.10 -25.87
CA THR A 158 -5.55 -0.53 -26.44
C THR A 158 -5.25 0.62 -27.41
N ASP A 159 -6.20 0.93 -28.29
CA ASP A 159 -6.08 2.06 -29.23
C ASP A 159 -5.99 3.42 -28.50
N ILE A 160 -6.60 3.54 -27.31
CA ILE A 160 -6.65 4.77 -26.50
C ILE A 160 -6.29 4.41 -25.05
N PRO A 161 -5.00 4.25 -24.72
CA PRO A 161 -4.57 4.06 -23.34
C PRO A 161 -4.84 5.33 -22.52
N SER A 162 -4.82 5.19 -21.20
CA SER A 162 -4.96 6.31 -20.26
C SER A 162 -3.64 6.57 -19.55
N PHE A 163 -3.32 7.85 -19.32
CA PHE A 163 -2.09 8.28 -18.67
C PHE A 163 -2.38 9.23 -17.50
N ILE A 164 -1.61 9.10 -16.42
CA ILE A 164 -1.65 9.99 -15.25
C ILE A 164 -0.24 10.12 -14.66
N ALA A 165 0.07 11.28 -14.05
CA ALA A 165 1.32 11.51 -13.35
C ALA A 165 1.12 12.35 -12.07
N ALA A 166 1.90 12.08 -11.03
CA ALA A 166 1.92 12.82 -9.76
C ALA A 166 2.83 14.05 -9.79
N ARG A 167 3.72 14.16 -10.80
CA ARG A 167 4.74 15.21 -10.93
C ARG A 167 4.63 15.93 -12.27
N GLU A 168 5.01 17.20 -12.23
CA GLU A 168 5.11 18.04 -13.42
C GLU A 168 6.25 17.62 -14.33
N GLY A 169 6.14 17.98 -15.60
CA GLY A 169 7.19 17.83 -16.59
C GLY A 169 6.74 17.10 -17.83
N ARG A 170 7.71 16.47 -18.48
CA ARG A 170 7.60 15.93 -19.83
C ARG A 170 7.63 14.42 -19.82
N TYR A 171 6.66 13.82 -20.48
CA TYR A 171 6.57 12.37 -20.67
C TYR A 171 6.45 12.08 -22.17
N ILE A 172 7.21 11.12 -22.68
CA ILE A 172 7.18 10.71 -24.09
C ILE A 172 6.63 9.29 -24.15
N LEU A 173 5.41 9.16 -24.63
CA LEU A 173 4.75 7.89 -24.89
C LEU A 173 5.05 7.48 -26.33
N THR A 174 5.37 6.21 -26.55
CA THR A 174 5.63 5.64 -27.87
C THR A 174 4.70 4.46 -28.11
N ALA A 175 3.91 4.52 -29.18
CA ALA A 175 3.19 3.37 -29.74
C ALA A 175 4.07 2.66 -30.76
N GLU A 176 4.13 1.33 -30.75
CA GLU A 176 4.86 0.52 -31.73
C GLU A 176 3.93 -0.45 -32.46
N ASN A 177 3.86 -0.33 -33.80
CA ASN A 177 2.97 -1.13 -34.64
C ASN A 177 3.68 -1.53 -35.94
N GLU A 178 3.86 -2.84 -36.15
CA GLU A 178 4.52 -3.44 -37.33
C GLU A 178 5.85 -2.77 -37.74
N GLY A 179 6.62 -2.27 -36.75
CA GLY A 179 7.90 -1.58 -36.95
C GLY A 179 7.80 -0.07 -37.22
N SER A 180 6.58 0.48 -37.29
CA SER A 180 6.33 1.92 -37.20
C SER A 180 6.29 2.37 -35.74
N LYS A 181 6.81 3.55 -35.44
CA LYS A 181 6.73 4.19 -34.11
C LYS A 181 5.98 5.51 -34.19
N THR A 182 5.08 5.74 -33.26
CA THR A 182 4.39 7.04 -33.10
C THR A 182 4.70 7.59 -31.71
N HIS A 183 5.09 8.85 -31.64
CA HIS A 183 5.50 9.50 -30.40
C HIS A 183 4.51 10.59 -29.99
N VAL A 184 3.97 10.47 -28.78
CA VAL A 184 3.09 11.46 -28.14
C VAL A 184 3.84 12.07 -26.96
N LEU A 185 3.88 13.41 -26.95
CA LEU A 185 4.42 14.19 -25.86
C LEU A 185 3.30 14.56 -24.89
N VAL A 186 3.34 14.10 -23.64
CA VAL A 186 2.44 14.57 -22.59
C VAL A 186 3.18 15.60 -21.74
N ASN A 187 2.69 16.82 -21.75
CA ASN A 187 3.20 17.95 -20.99
C ASN A 187 2.34 18.14 -19.74
N VAL A 188 2.82 17.66 -18.60
CA VAL A 188 2.11 17.69 -17.31
C VAL A 188 2.49 18.95 -16.56
N LYS A 189 1.48 19.72 -16.13
CA LYS A 189 1.63 20.92 -15.30
C LYS A 189 0.98 20.73 -13.94
N GLU A 190 1.31 21.61 -13.00
CA GLU A 190 0.64 21.65 -11.69
C GLU A 190 -0.89 21.76 -11.87
N ARG A 191 -1.65 20.92 -11.17
CA ARG A 191 -3.10 21.04 -11.12
C ARG A 191 -3.48 22.32 -10.36
N SER A 192 -4.38 23.11 -10.94
CA SER A 192 -4.84 24.36 -10.35
C SER A 192 -5.79 24.10 -9.18
N GLY A 193 -5.34 24.36 -7.96
CA GLY A 193 -6.09 24.17 -6.72
C GLY A 193 -5.17 23.72 -5.59
N LYS A 194 -5.59 23.84 -4.33
CA LYS A 194 -4.86 23.22 -3.23
C LYS A 194 -5.42 21.79 -3.06
N LEU A 195 -4.67 20.81 -3.53
CA LEU A 195 -4.95 19.40 -3.23
C LEU A 195 -4.55 19.07 -1.78
N THR A 196 -5.22 18.11 -1.16
CA THR A 196 -4.83 17.52 0.12
C THR A 196 -4.34 16.10 -0.06
N SER A 197 -3.28 15.71 0.66
CA SER A 197 -2.76 14.34 0.70
C SER A 197 -3.65 13.34 1.43
N ASN A 198 -4.85 13.72 1.85
CA ASN A 198 -5.68 12.98 2.81
C ASN A 198 -7.10 12.82 2.28
N ILE A 199 -7.89 11.99 2.98
CA ILE A 199 -9.34 11.90 2.71
C ILE A 199 -9.93 13.31 2.69
N ALA A 200 -10.60 13.65 1.59
CA ALA A 200 -11.22 14.95 1.38
C ALA A 200 -12.71 14.95 1.74
N SER A 201 -13.36 13.78 1.74
CA SER A 201 -14.79 13.64 2.07
C SER A 201 -15.14 12.23 2.53
N VAL A 202 -16.17 12.12 3.36
CA VAL A 202 -16.95 10.89 3.56
C VAL A 202 -18.22 11.02 2.73
N LEU A 203 -18.51 10.01 1.92
CA LEU A 203 -19.61 9.98 0.96
C LEU A 203 -20.79 9.14 1.47
N ASP A 204 -20.50 8.11 2.26
CA ASP A 204 -21.50 7.25 2.89
C ASP A 204 -20.90 6.56 4.13
N TYR A 205 -21.75 6.19 5.10
CA TYR A 205 -21.36 5.53 6.35
C TYR A 205 -22.56 4.79 6.95
N MET A 206 -22.41 3.47 7.11
CA MET A 206 -23.42 2.62 7.73
C MET A 206 -22.70 1.48 8.47
N PRO A 207 -22.48 1.60 9.79
CA PRO A 207 -21.91 0.54 10.59
C PRO A 207 -22.94 -0.58 10.77
N ALA A 208 -22.46 -1.81 10.89
CA ALA A 208 -23.29 -2.93 11.32
C ALA A 208 -23.38 -2.93 12.85
N PRO A 209 -24.36 -3.60 13.47
CA PRO A 209 -24.52 -3.54 14.92
C PRO A 209 -23.27 -3.99 15.70
N GLY A 210 -22.85 -3.17 16.67
CA GLY A 210 -21.62 -3.35 17.45
C GLY A 210 -21.56 -2.44 18.69
N GLN A 211 -20.63 -2.72 19.59
CA GLN A 211 -20.53 -2.13 20.93
C GLN A 211 -20.10 -0.65 20.96
N PHE A 212 -19.52 -0.14 19.87
CA PHE A 212 -19.16 1.28 19.71
C PHE A 212 -20.15 2.05 18.83
N VAL A 213 -21.14 1.37 18.24
CA VAL A 213 -22.18 2.03 17.43
C VAL A 213 -22.96 3.00 18.32
N ASN A 214 -23.34 4.14 17.73
CA ASN A 214 -23.91 5.31 18.39
C ASN A 214 -22.96 6.07 19.34
N VAL A 215 -21.68 5.69 19.42
CA VAL A 215 -20.63 6.38 20.22
C VAL A 215 -19.46 6.87 19.35
N LEU A 216 -19.05 6.11 18.32
CA LEU A 216 -17.93 6.45 17.44
C LEU A 216 -18.35 6.52 15.95
N PRO A 217 -18.98 7.61 15.46
CA PRO A 217 -19.28 8.86 16.17
C PRO A 217 -20.58 8.80 16.98
N GLU A 218 -20.74 9.78 17.87
CA GLU A 218 -21.89 9.90 18.79
C GLU A 218 -23.18 10.25 18.05
N TYR A 219 -24.21 9.42 18.23
CA TYR A 219 -25.57 9.69 17.79
C TYR A 219 -26.32 10.55 18.81
N GLU A 220 -26.92 11.64 18.35
CA GLU A 220 -27.82 12.50 19.10
C GLU A 220 -29.28 12.24 18.65
N GLU A 221 -30.24 12.37 19.56
CA GLU A 221 -31.66 12.08 19.27
C GLU A 221 -32.19 12.96 18.11
N GLY A 222 -32.40 12.32 16.95
CA GLY A 222 -32.90 12.97 15.74
C GLY A 222 -31.88 13.18 14.62
N ASP A 223 -30.61 12.77 14.79
CA ASP A 223 -29.67 12.71 13.67
C ASP A 223 -30.22 11.83 12.53
N THR A 224 -30.05 12.27 11.29
CA THR A 224 -30.34 11.44 10.10
C THR A 224 -29.11 10.67 9.64
N HIS A 225 -29.28 9.83 8.61
CA HIS A 225 -28.16 9.21 7.90
C HIS A 225 -27.13 10.24 7.42
N GLU A 226 -27.58 11.33 6.82
CA GLU A 226 -26.72 12.42 6.35
C GLU A 226 -25.95 13.12 7.48
N ASP A 227 -26.55 13.24 8.67
CA ASP A 227 -25.85 13.77 9.85
C ASP A 227 -24.77 12.80 10.36
N MET A 228 -25.01 11.50 10.35
CA MET A 228 -24.00 10.50 10.72
C MET A 228 -22.87 10.39 9.69
N VAL A 229 -23.17 10.51 8.40
CA VAL A 229 -22.17 10.66 7.33
C VAL A 229 -21.33 11.92 7.53
N ARG A 230 -21.95 13.06 7.86
CA ARG A 230 -21.25 14.30 8.19
C ARG A 230 -20.36 14.16 9.42
N LYS A 231 -20.86 13.57 10.52
CA LYS A 231 -20.10 13.34 11.77
C LYS A 231 -18.90 12.42 11.53
N ALA A 232 -19.05 11.37 10.73
CA ALA A 232 -17.92 10.54 10.29
C ALA A 232 -16.90 11.37 9.46
N GLY A 233 -17.39 12.25 8.57
CA GLY A 233 -16.54 13.21 7.85
C GLY A 233 -15.75 14.16 8.76
N GLU A 234 -16.38 14.68 9.81
CA GLU A 234 -15.74 15.54 10.82
C GLU A 234 -14.62 14.83 11.60
N TRP A 235 -14.60 13.49 11.61
CA TRP A 235 -13.58 12.68 12.29
C TRP A 235 -12.52 12.11 11.33
N LEU A 236 -12.84 11.88 10.04
CA LEU A 236 -11.92 11.27 9.08
C LEU A 236 -11.18 12.25 8.16
N VAL A 237 -11.70 13.45 7.95
CA VAL A 237 -11.16 14.41 6.96
C VAL A 237 -10.04 15.27 7.56
N GLY A 238 -8.87 15.25 6.92
CA GLY A 238 -7.73 16.11 7.26
C GLY A 238 -6.69 15.49 8.20
N ASP A 239 -5.88 16.35 8.82
CA ASP A 239 -4.69 15.95 9.61
C ASP A 239 -5.02 15.49 11.04
N GLU A 240 -6.03 16.11 11.68
CA GLU A 240 -6.47 15.81 13.05
C GLU A 240 -7.70 14.89 13.04
N ALA A 241 -7.47 13.61 12.75
CA ALA A 241 -8.52 12.59 12.65
C ALA A 241 -8.70 11.75 13.93
N TYR A 242 -9.91 11.24 14.10
CA TYR A 242 -10.33 10.31 15.14
C TYR A 242 -10.89 9.01 14.51
N ALA A 243 -10.87 7.91 15.26
CA ALA A 243 -11.41 6.64 14.82
C ALA A 243 -12.96 6.62 14.82
N ILE A 244 -13.56 6.14 13.73
CA ILE A 244 -14.96 5.71 13.67
C ILE A 244 -15.06 4.19 13.68
N THR A 245 -16.15 3.65 14.20
CA THR A 245 -16.42 2.22 14.21
C THR A 245 -17.15 1.77 12.95
N LEU A 246 -16.83 0.59 12.42
CA LEU A 246 -17.69 -0.07 11.44
C LEU A 246 -18.64 -1.08 12.12
N GLY A 247 -18.46 -1.35 13.41
CA GLY A 247 -19.18 -2.39 14.16
C GLY A 247 -18.94 -3.77 13.55
N GLY A 248 -19.96 -4.64 13.58
CA GLY A 248 -19.86 -6.01 13.06
C GLY A 248 -19.57 -6.15 11.55
N TRP A 249 -19.48 -7.39 11.08
CA TRP A 249 -19.27 -7.70 9.66
C TRP A 249 -20.20 -6.94 8.71
N GLY A 250 -19.64 -6.45 7.61
CA GLY A 250 -20.36 -5.79 6.53
C GLY A 250 -20.64 -4.30 6.75
N GLY A 251 -20.53 -3.80 7.99
CA GLY A 251 -20.56 -2.36 8.28
C GLY A 251 -19.43 -1.62 7.57
N TYR A 252 -19.69 -0.40 7.09
CA TYR A 252 -18.81 0.25 6.12
C TYR A 252 -18.78 1.78 6.18
N VAL A 253 -17.72 2.34 5.60
CA VAL A 253 -17.58 3.76 5.24
C VAL A 253 -17.11 3.88 3.78
N VAL A 254 -17.58 4.90 3.08
CA VAL A 254 -17.13 5.28 1.73
C VAL A 254 -16.49 6.66 1.80
N VAL A 255 -15.26 6.78 1.32
CA VAL A 255 -14.45 8.00 1.37
C VAL A 255 -13.98 8.40 -0.03
N GLY A 256 -13.74 9.70 -0.23
CA GLY A 256 -13.26 10.26 -1.49
C GLY A 256 -12.08 11.22 -1.31
N PHE A 257 -11.17 11.22 -2.27
CA PHE A 257 -10.05 12.15 -2.37
C PHE A 257 -10.40 13.31 -3.33
N ASP A 258 -9.69 14.45 -3.23
CA ASP A 258 -9.90 15.60 -4.13
C ASP A 258 -9.17 15.46 -5.50
N HIS A 259 -8.56 14.29 -5.71
CA HIS A 259 -7.77 13.91 -6.87
C HIS A 259 -7.75 12.39 -7.04
N THR A 260 -7.42 11.95 -8.26
CA THR A 260 -7.16 10.54 -8.53
C THR A 260 -5.78 10.17 -7.99
N ILE A 261 -5.71 9.28 -7.01
CA ILE A 261 -4.46 8.68 -6.51
C ILE A 261 -3.92 7.78 -7.63
N PRO A 262 -2.73 8.05 -8.20
CA PRO A 262 -2.22 7.26 -9.31
C PRO A 262 -1.77 5.87 -8.85
N ASN A 263 -2.07 4.84 -9.66
CA ASN A 263 -1.60 3.46 -9.48
C ASN A 263 -0.16 3.32 -9.98
N VAL A 264 0.83 3.62 -9.13
CA VAL A 264 2.24 3.68 -9.53
C VAL A 264 2.88 2.31 -9.44
N ALA A 265 3.10 1.71 -10.62
CA ALA A 265 3.61 0.35 -10.78
C ALA A 265 4.81 0.04 -9.86
N GLY A 266 4.68 -1.01 -9.03
CA GLY A 266 5.71 -1.48 -8.12
C GLY A 266 5.77 -0.77 -6.77
N LEU A 267 4.86 0.17 -6.49
CA LEU A 267 4.71 0.84 -5.19
C LEU A 267 3.30 0.61 -4.61
N ARG A 268 3.18 0.74 -3.29
CA ARG A 268 1.88 0.94 -2.64
C ARG A 268 1.50 2.42 -2.72
N ASP A 269 0.24 2.71 -3.01
CA ASP A 269 -0.23 4.04 -3.42
C ASP A 269 -0.92 4.83 -2.31
N PHE A 270 -1.69 4.15 -1.45
CA PHE A 270 -2.44 4.79 -0.38
C PHE A 270 -2.41 3.98 0.92
N ARG A 271 -2.85 4.62 2.01
CA ARG A 271 -3.13 3.97 3.29
C ARG A 271 -4.43 4.56 3.84
N ILE A 272 -5.29 3.72 4.41
CA ILE A 272 -6.33 4.14 5.35
C ILE A 272 -5.93 3.56 6.72
N ASN A 273 -5.85 4.41 7.74
CA ASN A 273 -5.46 4.00 9.07
C ASN A 273 -6.60 3.26 9.80
N GLY A 274 -6.23 2.43 10.77
CA GLY A 274 -7.13 1.91 11.80
C GLY A 274 -6.54 2.08 13.21
N ASN A 275 -6.97 1.29 14.19
CA ASN A 275 -6.41 1.28 15.54
C ASN A 275 -5.36 0.17 15.79
N ALA A 276 -5.19 -0.74 14.82
CA ALA A 276 -4.48 -2.01 14.98
C ALA A 276 -3.10 -1.92 15.63
N PHE A 277 -2.82 -2.89 16.51
CA PHE A 277 -1.56 -2.99 17.24
C PHE A 277 -1.16 -4.44 17.51
N ASP A 278 0.14 -4.69 17.59
CA ASP A 278 0.70 -5.97 17.99
C ASP A 278 0.67 -6.15 19.51
N ALA A 279 0.37 -7.37 19.98
CA ALA A 279 0.37 -7.71 21.39
C ALA A 279 1.79 -7.56 21.97
N ALA A 280 1.93 -6.70 23.00
CA ALA A 280 3.23 -6.42 23.62
C ALA A 280 3.85 -7.65 24.33
N ASP A 281 3.02 -8.60 24.76
CA ASP A 281 3.44 -9.89 25.31
C ASP A 281 2.37 -10.95 24.97
N ASN A 282 2.75 -12.00 24.23
CA ASN A 282 1.93 -13.17 23.99
C ASN A 282 2.80 -14.40 24.28
N GLY A 283 2.52 -15.11 25.37
CA GLY A 283 3.32 -16.25 25.84
C GLY A 283 3.36 -17.47 24.90
N ARG A 284 2.67 -17.45 23.74
CA ARG A 284 2.78 -18.47 22.70
C ARG A 284 4.22 -18.50 22.14
N PRO A 285 4.90 -19.66 22.13
CA PRO A 285 6.14 -19.83 21.39
C PRO A 285 5.93 -19.60 19.88
N ASP A 286 6.83 -18.85 19.25
CA ASP A 286 6.82 -18.55 17.81
C ASP A 286 5.47 -18.00 17.29
N ALA A 287 4.84 -17.12 18.08
CA ALA A 287 3.58 -16.49 17.74
C ALA A 287 3.67 -15.69 16.43
N PRO A 288 2.72 -15.86 15.48
CA PRO A 288 2.55 -14.94 14.35
C PRO A 288 2.26 -13.51 14.81
N LYS A 289 2.43 -12.54 13.91
CA LYS A 289 2.10 -11.14 14.14
C LYS A 289 0.59 -10.97 14.44
N GLY A 290 0.25 -10.23 15.49
CA GLY A 290 -1.13 -10.11 15.98
C GLY A 290 -1.26 -9.42 17.34
N GLY A 291 -2.46 -8.90 17.61
CA GLY A 291 -2.85 -8.21 18.84
C GLY A 291 -4.31 -7.80 18.79
N SER A 292 -4.59 -6.56 18.37
CA SER A 292 -5.87 -6.15 17.77
C SER A 292 -5.63 -5.95 16.28
N CYS A 293 -6.24 -6.80 15.45
CA CYS A 293 -6.14 -6.77 13.99
C CYS A 293 -7.52 -7.16 13.45
N GLU A 294 -8.28 -6.18 12.98
CA GLU A 294 -9.73 -6.25 12.73
C GLU A 294 -9.98 -5.91 11.26
N PRO A 295 -9.58 -6.80 10.32
CA PRO A 295 -9.30 -6.44 8.94
C PRO A 295 -10.51 -5.92 8.17
N GLY A 296 -10.45 -4.64 7.84
CA GLY A 296 -11.33 -3.98 6.89
C GLY A 296 -10.97 -4.34 5.46
N ILE A 297 -11.92 -4.90 4.72
CA ILE A 297 -11.80 -5.17 3.29
C ILE A 297 -11.94 -3.86 2.52
N VAL A 298 -11.08 -3.67 1.54
CA VAL A 298 -11.02 -2.45 0.73
C VAL A 298 -11.60 -2.71 -0.65
N MET A 299 -12.57 -1.88 -1.04
CA MET A 299 -12.98 -1.69 -2.43
C MET A 299 -12.51 -0.32 -2.90
N VAL A 300 -12.16 -0.20 -4.18
CA VAL A 300 -11.75 1.05 -4.81
C VAL A 300 -12.56 1.31 -6.08
N ALA A 301 -12.75 2.59 -6.42
CA ALA A 301 -13.40 3.02 -7.65
C ALA A 301 -12.67 4.23 -8.26
N TYR A 302 -12.72 4.31 -9.59
CA TYR A 302 -12.16 5.38 -10.42
C TYR A 302 -13.31 6.13 -11.09
N ASP A 303 -13.40 7.46 -10.89
CA ASP A 303 -14.47 8.32 -11.44
C ASP A 303 -14.30 8.48 -12.96
N ARG A 304 -14.65 7.42 -13.70
CA ARG A 304 -14.37 7.33 -15.13
C ARG A 304 -15.19 8.33 -15.93
N ASN A 305 -16.40 8.63 -15.47
CA ASN A 305 -17.34 9.53 -16.13
C ASN A 305 -17.26 10.98 -15.61
N LYS A 306 -16.49 11.24 -14.55
CA LYS A 306 -16.17 12.55 -13.96
C LYS A 306 -17.39 13.25 -13.35
N ASN A 307 -18.25 12.49 -12.67
CA ASN A 307 -19.45 13.01 -12.00
C ASN A 307 -19.23 13.35 -10.51
N GLY A 308 -18.09 12.97 -9.92
CA GLY A 308 -17.75 13.19 -8.52
C GLY A 308 -18.45 12.24 -7.55
N ARG A 309 -18.82 11.03 -7.97
CA ARG A 309 -19.50 10.01 -7.18
C ARG A 309 -19.02 8.61 -7.57
N PRO A 310 -18.95 7.65 -6.63
CA PRO A 310 -18.73 6.24 -6.96
C PRO A 310 -19.99 5.64 -7.56
N ASP A 311 -19.94 5.26 -8.83
CA ASP A 311 -21.04 4.52 -9.48
C ASP A 311 -20.99 3.01 -9.14
N GLU A 312 -22.15 2.34 -9.16
CA GLU A 312 -22.30 0.94 -8.69
C GLU A 312 -21.50 -0.09 -9.51
N ASP A 313 -21.17 0.24 -10.76
CA ASP A 313 -20.40 -0.59 -11.69
C ASP A 313 -18.89 -0.28 -11.72
N GLU A 314 -18.41 0.68 -10.92
CA GLU A 314 -17.00 1.10 -10.86
C GLU A 314 -16.21 0.48 -9.67
N TRP A 315 -16.84 -0.36 -8.84
CA TRP A 315 -16.20 -0.96 -7.66
C TRP A 315 -15.37 -2.22 -7.94
N TYR A 316 -14.07 -2.14 -7.62
CA TYR A 316 -13.10 -3.24 -7.65
C TYR A 316 -12.62 -3.58 -6.24
N GLU A 317 -12.33 -4.84 -5.95
CA GLU A 317 -11.81 -5.28 -4.65
C GLU A 317 -10.29 -5.21 -4.64
N ILE A 318 -9.68 -4.75 -3.55
CA ILE A 318 -8.25 -4.98 -3.29
C ILE A 318 -8.06 -6.41 -2.77
N ALA A 319 -7.42 -7.26 -3.57
CA ALA A 319 -7.19 -8.67 -3.25
C ALA A 319 -6.14 -8.86 -2.15
N GLY A 320 -6.55 -8.70 -0.89
CA GLY A 320 -5.72 -9.00 0.28
C GLY A 320 -5.40 -10.49 0.45
N SER A 321 -4.38 -10.78 1.25
CA SER A 321 -3.73 -12.11 1.30
C SER A 321 -4.61 -13.31 1.70
N GLY A 322 -5.79 -13.05 2.28
CA GLY A 322 -6.77 -14.04 2.68
C GLY A 322 -8.05 -14.06 1.85
N ASN A 323 -8.14 -13.29 0.75
CA ASN A 323 -9.41 -13.03 0.05
C ASN A 323 -9.98 -14.21 -0.77
N PHE A 324 -9.12 -15.15 -1.18
CA PHE A 324 -9.48 -16.40 -1.86
C PHE A 324 -9.24 -17.64 -0.98
N THR A 325 -8.29 -17.57 -0.04
CA THR A 325 -7.91 -18.67 0.84
C THR A 325 -7.05 -18.15 1.99
N THR A 326 -7.31 -18.62 3.21
CA THR A 326 -6.53 -18.28 4.42
C THR A 326 -5.37 -19.23 4.69
N LYS A 327 -5.23 -20.31 3.91
CA LYS A 327 -4.22 -21.38 4.09
C LYS A 327 -2.76 -20.91 4.03
N THR A 328 -2.55 -19.72 3.49
CA THR A 328 -1.28 -19.01 3.29
C THR A 328 -0.91 -18.09 4.45
N GLU A 329 -1.83 -17.91 5.41
CA GLU A 329 -1.62 -17.10 6.61
C GLU A 329 -0.82 -17.85 7.68
N ALA A 330 0.11 -17.16 8.34
CA ALA A 330 1.01 -17.76 9.33
C ALA A 330 0.27 -18.33 10.55
N TRP A 331 -0.94 -17.84 10.84
CA TRP A 331 -1.79 -18.27 11.95
C TRP A 331 -2.81 -19.35 11.56
N TYR A 332 -2.92 -19.73 10.27
CA TYR A 332 -3.96 -20.65 9.78
C TYR A 332 -4.00 -21.99 10.53
N SER A 333 -2.85 -22.65 10.72
CA SER A 333 -2.78 -23.91 11.46
C SER A 333 -3.25 -23.76 12.91
N ILE A 334 -2.96 -22.62 13.52
CA ILE A 334 -3.35 -22.29 14.89
C ILE A 334 -4.88 -22.12 14.98
N ALA A 335 -5.48 -21.42 14.01
CA ALA A 335 -6.93 -21.26 13.92
C ALA A 335 -7.64 -22.61 13.76
N VAL A 336 -7.14 -23.49 12.87
CA VAL A 336 -7.67 -24.85 12.72
C VAL A 336 -7.54 -25.68 14.00
N GLU A 337 -6.39 -25.61 14.70
CA GLU A 337 -6.20 -26.30 15.99
C GLU A 337 -7.11 -25.76 17.10
N ASN A 338 -7.48 -24.48 17.04
CA ASN A 338 -8.39 -23.85 17.99
C ASN A 338 -9.88 -24.10 17.66
N GLY A 339 -10.18 -24.67 16.48
CA GLY A 339 -11.55 -24.88 16.01
C GLY A 339 -12.23 -23.60 15.48
N ASN A 340 -11.45 -22.59 15.09
CA ASN A 340 -11.97 -21.41 14.41
C ASN A 340 -12.54 -21.79 13.03
N ASP A 341 -13.54 -21.03 12.58
CA ASP A 341 -13.97 -21.07 11.19
C ASP A 341 -12.91 -20.39 10.31
N THR A 342 -12.27 -21.18 9.45
CA THR A 342 -11.22 -20.72 8.52
C THR A 342 -11.69 -20.56 7.07
N ASP A 343 -12.99 -20.73 6.80
CA ASP A 343 -13.52 -20.58 5.44
C ASP A 343 -13.66 -19.11 5.03
N VAL A 344 -13.45 -18.84 3.74
CA VAL A 344 -13.62 -17.52 3.12
C VAL A 344 -14.82 -17.59 2.19
N PHE A 345 -15.80 -16.69 2.37
CA PHE A 345 -17.01 -16.65 1.56
C PHE A 345 -17.05 -15.33 0.79
N ARG A 346 -16.84 -15.36 -0.53
CA ARG A 346 -16.81 -14.15 -1.37
C ARG A 346 -18.20 -13.61 -1.76
N ASP A 347 -19.19 -14.49 -1.80
CA ASP A 347 -20.61 -14.16 -1.98
C ASP A 347 -21.34 -14.45 -0.67
N TYR A 348 -21.12 -13.58 0.33
CA TYR A 348 -21.73 -13.65 1.65
C TYR A 348 -22.72 -12.50 1.82
N GLU A 349 -23.88 -12.83 2.39
CA GLU A 349 -24.92 -11.89 2.77
C GLU A 349 -25.30 -12.19 4.21
N MET A 350 -25.40 -11.15 5.03
CA MET A 350 -25.91 -11.26 6.40
C MET A 350 -26.91 -10.15 6.70
N THR A 351 -28.02 -10.55 7.33
CA THR A 351 -29.08 -9.66 7.80
C THR A 351 -29.10 -9.63 9.32
N TYR A 352 -28.89 -8.45 9.91
CA TYR A 352 -29.09 -8.16 11.32
C TYR A 352 -30.52 -7.70 11.58
N TYR A 353 -31.08 -8.04 12.75
CA TYR A 353 -32.42 -7.64 13.18
C TYR A 353 -32.35 -6.75 14.41
N ARG A 354 -33.17 -5.69 14.44
CA ARG A 354 -33.26 -4.76 15.57
C ARG A 354 -33.52 -5.52 16.90
N PRO A 355 -32.83 -5.17 18.00
CA PRO A 355 -33.04 -5.83 19.28
C PRO A 355 -34.48 -5.65 19.77
N THR A 356 -35.00 -6.69 20.43
CA THR A 356 -36.38 -6.69 20.96
C THR A 356 -36.48 -6.12 22.38
N ARG A 357 -35.34 -5.87 23.03
CA ARG A 357 -35.19 -5.38 24.41
C ARG A 357 -33.77 -4.83 24.61
N GLU A 358 -33.65 -3.87 25.54
CA GLU A 358 -32.38 -3.23 25.91
C GLU A 358 -32.00 -3.45 27.38
N GLU A 359 -32.93 -3.98 28.18
CA GLU A 359 -32.78 -4.22 29.62
C GLU A 359 -31.91 -5.46 29.90
N PRO A 360 -30.93 -5.39 30.82
CA PRO A 360 -30.11 -6.55 31.20
C PRO A 360 -30.91 -7.75 31.71
N GLU A 361 -30.52 -8.94 31.28
CA GLU A 361 -31.09 -10.24 31.69
C GLU A 361 -30.20 -10.97 32.69
N GLU A 362 -28.89 -10.79 32.57
CA GLU A 362 -27.88 -11.41 33.41
C GLU A 362 -27.16 -10.37 34.29
N SER A 363 -26.78 -10.78 35.49
CA SER A 363 -25.97 -9.95 36.40
C SER A 363 -24.52 -10.03 35.98
N ALA A 364 -24.10 -9.11 35.12
CA ALA A 364 -22.72 -9.02 34.66
C ALA A 364 -21.77 -8.40 35.70
N GLU A 365 -20.51 -8.79 35.65
CA GLU A 365 -19.42 -8.28 36.49
C GLU A 365 -18.33 -7.66 35.60
N PRO A 366 -18.04 -6.35 35.74
CA PRO A 366 -16.84 -5.75 35.16
C PRO A 366 -15.57 -6.49 35.61
N ASP A 367 -14.53 -6.47 34.77
CA ASP A 367 -13.26 -7.18 34.96
C ASP A 367 -13.36 -8.73 35.10
N ASN A 368 -14.54 -9.33 34.89
CA ASN A 368 -14.72 -10.78 34.87
C ASN A 368 -14.95 -11.32 33.45
N PRO A 369 -13.93 -11.95 32.81
CA PRO A 369 -14.03 -12.46 31.44
C PRO A 369 -15.01 -13.63 31.27
N LEU A 370 -15.55 -14.17 32.36
CA LEU A 370 -16.56 -15.24 32.35
C LEU A 370 -17.99 -14.73 32.64
N ALA A 371 -18.16 -13.45 32.97
CA ALA A 371 -19.44 -12.87 33.40
C ALA A 371 -19.66 -11.45 32.87
N TYR A 372 -19.16 -11.13 31.67
CA TYR A 372 -19.24 -9.78 31.07
C TYR A 372 -20.55 -9.51 30.29
N ILE A 373 -21.39 -10.53 30.07
CA ILE A 373 -22.59 -10.46 29.23
C ILE A 373 -23.80 -9.96 30.03
N THR A 374 -24.49 -8.95 29.53
CA THR A 374 -25.75 -8.43 30.10
C THR A 374 -26.99 -8.96 29.37
N ILE A 375 -26.91 -9.14 28.04
CA ILE A 375 -27.93 -9.78 27.21
C ILE A 375 -27.22 -10.74 26.26
N LYS A 376 -27.49 -12.04 26.38
CA LYS A 376 -26.84 -13.06 25.55
C LYS A 376 -27.36 -13.10 24.11
N ASP A 377 -28.69 -13.12 23.95
CA ASP A 377 -29.34 -13.23 22.64
C ASP A 377 -29.84 -11.84 22.21
N TYR A 378 -28.92 -10.90 21.96
CA TYR A 378 -29.23 -9.47 21.81
C TYR A 378 -29.56 -9.06 20.36
N ILE A 379 -28.56 -8.94 19.47
CA ILE A 379 -28.78 -8.65 18.05
C ILE A 379 -28.84 -9.97 17.29
N ARG A 380 -30.04 -10.41 16.90
CA ARG A 380 -30.17 -11.59 16.04
C ARG A 380 -29.61 -11.30 14.66
N TRP A 381 -28.97 -12.28 14.03
CA TRP A 381 -28.58 -12.21 12.63
C TRP A 381 -28.80 -13.54 11.90
N THR A 382 -28.94 -13.49 10.58
CA THR A 382 -29.03 -14.66 9.68
C THR A 382 -28.22 -14.43 8.42
N ASP A 383 -27.64 -15.48 7.86
CA ASP A 383 -26.84 -15.40 6.63
C ASP A 383 -27.36 -16.28 5.47
N ASN A 384 -26.79 -16.07 4.28
CA ASN A 384 -27.05 -16.89 3.10
C ASN A 384 -26.43 -18.32 3.15
N ARG A 385 -25.84 -18.71 4.29
CA ARG A 385 -25.27 -20.05 4.55
C ARG A 385 -26.18 -20.90 5.43
N GLY A 386 -27.22 -20.30 6.02
CA GLY A 386 -28.23 -20.96 6.85
C GLY A 386 -28.01 -20.79 8.36
N ASN A 387 -27.06 -19.96 8.78
CA ASN A 387 -26.85 -19.63 10.18
C ASN A 387 -27.94 -18.67 10.69
N ASN A 388 -28.22 -18.74 12.00
CA ASN A 388 -29.22 -17.92 12.68
C ASN A 388 -28.82 -17.79 14.15
N GLU A 389 -27.96 -16.82 14.43
CA GLU A 389 -27.31 -16.65 15.74
C GLU A 389 -27.53 -15.22 16.26
N TYR A 390 -26.77 -14.82 17.28
CA TYR A 390 -26.90 -13.54 17.96
C TYR A 390 -25.53 -12.93 18.27
N LYS A 391 -25.43 -11.60 18.23
CA LYS A 391 -24.40 -10.87 18.96
C LYS A 391 -24.83 -10.72 20.42
N VAL A 392 -23.87 -10.62 21.32
CA VAL A 392 -24.10 -10.38 22.76
C VAL A 392 -24.10 -8.88 23.07
N LYS A 393 -24.78 -8.47 24.15
CA LYS A 393 -24.54 -7.18 24.81
C LYS A 393 -23.67 -7.40 26.03
N ASN A 394 -22.63 -6.58 26.19
CA ASN A 394 -21.72 -6.65 27.33
C ASN A 394 -22.07 -5.61 28.43
N VAL A 395 -21.28 -5.59 29.49
CA VAL A 395 -21.44 -4.69 30.66
C VAL A 395 -20.76 -3.33 30.49
N TYR A 396 -19.85 -3.21 29.52
CA TYR A 396 -19.05 -2.01 29.29
C TYR A 396 -19.79 -0.99 28.42
N HIS A 397 -20.64 -1.45 27.51
CA HIS A 397 -21.39 -0.62 26.55
C HIS A 397 -22.91 -0.79 26.74
N THR A 398 -23.57 0.27 27.22
CA THR A 398 -24.98 0.23 27.65
C THR A 398 -25.95 0.84 26.63
N GLN A 399 -25.47 1.63 25.68
CA GLN A 399 -26.26 2.14 24.57
C GLN A 399 -26.77 1.01 23.67
N THR A 400 -27.71 1.29 22.76
CA THR A 400 -28.13 0.27 21.79
C THR A 400 -27.01 0.03 20.77
N TYR A 401 -26.74 -1.24 20.43
CA TYR A 401 -25.70 -1.56 19.43
C TYR A 401 -26.23 -1.43 18.00
N TYR A 402 -27.55 -1.32 17.82
CA TYR A 402 -28.15 -1.11 16.51
C TYR A 402 -28.05 0.37 16.12
N PRO A 403 -27.71 0.74 14.87
CA PRO A 403 -27.69 2.14 14.43
C PRO A 403 -29.01 2.86 14.76
N ALA A 404 -28.95 3.90 15.59
CA ALA A 404 -30.15 4.51 16.18
C ALA A 404 -30.91 5.43 15.20
N TRP A 405 -30.26 5.87 14.13
CA TRP A 405 -30.83 6.68 13.05
C TRP A 405 -31.52 5.85 11.94
N VAL A 406 -31.41 4.52 11.99
CA VAL A 406 -32.11 3.61 11.08
C VAL A 406 -33.51 3.37 11.62
N ASP A 407 -34.54 3.41 10.76
CA ASP A 407 -35.95 3.12 11.10
C ASP A 407 -36.31 1.64 10.85
N GLU A 408 -35.65 1.00 9.89
CA GLU A 408 -35.87 -0.38 9.48
C GLU A 408 -35.64 -1.37 10.63
N ASN A 409 -36.41 -2.46 10.69
CA ASN A 409 -36.20 -3.51 11.71
C ASN A 409 -35.10 -4.52 11.32
N GLN A 410 -34.47 -4.34 10.16
CA GLN A 410 -33.39 -5.18 9.68
C GLN A 410 -32.41 -4.39 8.79
N LEU A 411 -31.13 -4.74 8.87
CA LEU A 411 -30.05 -4.23 8.01
C LEU A 411 -29.39 -5.43 7.32
N THR A 412 -29.26 -5.37 6.00
CA THR A 412 -28.66 -6.44 5.19
C THR A 412 -27.39 -5.92 4.52
N PHE A 413 -26.28 -6.64 4.70
CA PHE A 413 -24.99 -6.32 4.10
C PHE A 413 -24.53 -7.47 3.19
N HIS A 414 -23.76 -7.12 2.16
CA HIS A 414 -23.21 -8.04 1.16
C HIS A 414 -21.71 -7.80 1.00
N GLY A 415 -20.94 -8.86 0.78
CA GLY A 415 -19.51 -8.77 0.52
C GLY A 415 -18.79 -10.08 0.83
N ILE A 416 -17.50 -9.95 1.15
CA ILE A 416 -16.65 -11.07 1.52
C ILE A 416 -16.65 -11.23 3.04
N ARG A 417 -16.78 -12.47 3.52
CA ARG A 417 -16.49 -12.84 4.91
C ARG A 417 -15.16 -13.60 4.96
N LEU A 418 -14.16 -12.99 5.58
CA LEU A 418 -12.87 -13.59 5.89
C LEU A 418 -13.02 -14.66 6.99
N ALA A 419 -11.93 -15.38 7.23
CA ALA A 419 -11.82 -16.32 8.34
C ALA A 419 -11.70 -15.63 9.70
N ASN A 420 -12.06 -16.36 10.74
CA ASN A 420 -11.93 -15.95 12.14
C ASN A 420 -10.45 -15.96 12.57
N ASN A 421 -9.84 -14.78 12.64
CA ASN A 421 -8.42 -14.57 12.97
C ASN A 421 -8.14 -14.40 14.47
N ALA A 422 -9.17 -14.26 15.32
CA ALA A 422 -8.99 -14.13 16.77
C ALA A 422 -8.91 -15.49 17.46
N ILE A 423 -7.90 -15.67 18.33
CA ILE A 423 -7.65 -16.93 19.03
C ILE A 423 -7.48 -16.65 20.52
N ASN A 424 -8.14 -17.43 21.39
CA ASN A 424 -7.91 -17.36 22.84
C ASN A 424 -6.60 -18.08 23.21
N GLU A 425 -5.53 -17.31 23.32
CA GLU A 425 -4.19 -17.74 23.71
C GLU A 425 -3.96 -17.75 25.23
N GLY A 426 -5.02 -17.61 26.04
CA GLY A 426 -4.92 -17.62 27.51
C GLY A 426 -4.27 -18.90 28.09
N LYS A 427 -4.25 -20.00 27.35
CA LYS A 427 -3.52 -21.23 27.70
C LYS A 427 -2.00 -21.07 27.74
N PHE A 428 -1.44 -20.09 27.01
CA PHE A 428 -0.01 -19.74 27.04
C PHE A 428 0.30 -18.55 27.95
N ASN A 429 -0.73 -17.89 28.49
CA ASN A 429 -0.62 -16.70 29.32
C ASN A 429 -1.12 -17.02 30.75
N PRO A 430 -0.40 -17.89 31.50
CA PRO A 430 -0.90 -18.45 32.75
C PRO A 430 -1.07 -17.37 33.84
N GLY A 431 -2.28 -17.30 34.40
CA GLY A 431 -2.61 -16.35 35.45
C GLY A 431 -3.08 -14.98 34.94
N ILE A 432 -3.29 -14.80 33.64
CA ILE A 432 -3.78 -13.56 33.03
C ILE A 432 -5.11 -13.07 33.64
N ASN A 433 -6.03 -14.01 33.93
CA ASN A 433 -7.29 -13.77 34.64
C ASN A 433 -7.92 -15.10 35.11
N SER A 434 -9.06 -15.01 35.80
CA SER A 434 -9.81 -16.15 36.36
C SER A 434 -10.31 -17.16 35.32
N GLY A 435 -10.48 -16.76 34.06
CA GLY A 435 -11.00 -17.60 32.98
C GLY A 435 -9.96 -18.13 32.00
N SER A 436 -8.68 -17.73 32.13
CA SER A 436 -7.66 -17.91 31.08
C SER A 436 -8.16 -17.44 29.70
N VAL A 437 -8.72 -16.23 29.66
CA VAL A 437 -9.23 -15.60 28.43
C VAL A 437 -8.26 -14.49 28.01
N TYR A 438 -7.58 -14.68 26.90
CA TYR A 438 -6.69 -13.69 26.29
C TYR A 438 -6.77 -13.85 24.77
N PHE A 439 -7.61 -13.04 24.13
CA PHE A 439 -7.73 -13.07 22.67
C PHE A 439 -6.57 -12.32 22.04
N VAL A 440 -5.96 -12.95 21.04
CA VAL A 440 -5.01 -12.34 20.11
C VAL A 440 -5.61 -12.44 18.73
N LEU A 441 -5.82 -11.28 18.09
CA LEU A 441 -6.31 -11.18 16.73
C LEU A 441 -5.08 -11.13 15.81
N TYR A 442 -4.88 -12.18 15.02
CA TYR A 442 -3.69 -12.28 14.17
C TYR A 442 -3.86 -11.49 12.86
N SER A 443 -2.80 -10.78 12.46
CA SER A 443 -2.80 -10.01 11.21
C SER A 443 -2.80 -10.94 9.99
N PHE A 444 -3.57 -10.61 8.98
CA PHE A 444 -3.37 -11.05 7.60
C PHE A 444 -2.11 -10.38 7.03
N ARG A 445 -1.49 -10.93 5.99
CA ARG A 445 -0.21 -10.43 5.46
C ARG A 445 -0.30 -9.02 4.84
N TYR A 446 -1.35 -8.73 4.06
CA TYR A 446 -1.52 -7.44 3.37
C TYR A 446 -2.94 -7.24 2.82
N GLY A 447 -3.25 -6.02 2.36
CA GLY A 447 -4.45 -5.70 1.57
C GLY A 447 -5.70 -5.34 2.37
N TYR A 448 -5.55 -5.09 3.67
CA TYR A 448 -6.65 -4.80 4.59
C TYR A 448 -6.35 -3.57 5.45
N VAL A 449 -7.37 -2.78 5.73
CA VAL A 449 -7.35 -1.70 6.72
C VAL A 449 -7.45 -2.30 8.12
N ASP A 450 -6.93 -1.61 9.13
CA ASP A 450 -7.00 -2.03 10.54
C ASP A 450 -6.43 -3.44 10.81
N ASN A 451 -5.48 -3.86 9.98
CA ASN A 451 -4.89 -5.20 10.00
C ASN A 451 -3.40 -5.20 10.43
N SER A 452 -2.78 -4.04 10.46
CA SER A 452 -1.41 -3.82 10.94
C SER A 452 -1.29 -2.36 11.36
N SER A 453 -0.39 -2.10 12.32
CA SER A 453 -0.16 -0.74 12.81
C SER A 453 0.11 0.25 11.68
N ASN A 454 -0.43 1.46 11.80
CA ASN A 454 -0.39 2.53 10.79
C ASN A 454 1.03 3.00 10.38
N VAL A 455 2.07 2.55 11.09
CA VAL A 455 3.49 2.80 10.75
C VAL A 455 4.15 1.67 9.97
N ASP A 456 3.51 0.51 9.88
CA ASP A 456 3.99 -0.68 9.18
C ASP A 456 3.64 -0.58 7.68
N ASP A 457 4.53 -1.03 6.81
CA ASP A 457 4.35 -1.01 5.36
C ASP A 457 3.18 -1.91 4.91
N ASN A 458 2.81 -2.94 5.67
CA ASN A 458 1.66 -3.81 5.39
C ASN A 458 0.28 -3.18 5.69
N SER A 459 0.25 -1.99 6.28
CA SER A 459 -0.98 -1.17 6.35
C SER A 459 -1.21 -0.31 5.08
N ALA A 460 -0.23 -0.24 4.17
CA ALA A 460 -0.39 0.42 2.88
C ALA A 460 -0.95 -0.54 1.83
N ILE A 461 -1.63 0.04 0.83
CA ILE A 461 -2.36 -0.65 -0.23
C ILE A 461 -1.78 -0.28 -1.60
N ASP A 462 -1.57 -1.27 -2.44
CA ASP A 462 -1.25 -1.13 -3.87
C ASP A 462 -2.54 -1.26 -4.70
N ILE A 463 -2.76 -0.37 -5.65
CA ILE A 463 -3.93 -0.39 -6.53
C ILE A 463 -3.81 -1.51 -7.59
N ASP A 464 -2.62 -1.99 -7.94
CA ASP A 464 -2.43 -3.17 -8.79
C ASP A 464 -2.91 -4.48 -8.13
N TRP A 465 -3.26 -4.48 -6.84
CA TRP A 465 -3.98 -5.58 -6.19
C TRP A 465 -5.49 -5.59 -6.53
N ALA A 466 -6.00 -4.66 -7.33
CA ALA A 466 -7.42 -4.58 -7.69
C ALA A 466 -7.89 -5.77 -8.55
N VAL A 467 -9.04 -6.35 -8.20
CA VAL A 467 -9.72 -7.41 -8.95
C VAL A 467 -11.20 -7.09 -9.21
N ASP A 468 -11.73 -7.66 -10.30
CA ASP A 468 -13.17 -7.64 -10.59
C ASP A 468 -13.97 -8.60 -9.69
N ARG A 469 -15.30 -8.65 -9.88
CA ARG A 469 -16.21 -9.48 -9.08
C ARG A 469 -15.92 -10.97 -9.24
N GLU A 470 -15.43 -11.37 -10.40
CA GLU A 470 -15.00 -12.72 -10.76
C GLU A 470 -13.62 -13.08 -10.18
N GLY A 471 -12.84 -12.09 -9.71
CA GLY A 471 -11.51 -12.24 -9.13
C GLY A 471 -10.36 -12.13 -10.14
N ASN A 472 -10.59 -11.60 -11.34
CA ASN A 472 -9.53 -11.33 -12.31
C ASN A 472 -8.84 -9.99 -11.98
N PRO A 473 -7.50 -9.88 -12.10
CA PRO A 473 -6.80 -8.60 -11.95
C PRO A 473 -7.30 -7.52 -12.92
N VAL A 474 -7.44 -6.29 -12.43
CA VAL A 474 -7.89 -5.13 -13.21
C VAL A 474 -6.84 -4.03 -13.16
N GLU A 475 -6.40 -3.59 -14.34
CA GLU A 475 -5.51 -2.45 -14.44
C GLU A 475 -6.29 -1.13 -14.34
N LEU A 476 -6.12 -0.41 -13.23
CA LEU A 476 -6.66 0.94 -13.03
C LEU A 476 -5.58 2.00 -13.26
N PRO A 477 -5.92 3.21 -13.78
CA PRO A 477 -4.98 4.34 -13.82
C PRO A 477 -4.72 4.90 -12.42
N GLY A 478 -5.66 4.72 -11.51
CA GLY A 478 -5.69 5.28 -10.17
C GLY A 478 -7.10 5.17 -9.60
N VAL A 479 -7.32 5.74 -8.42
CA VAL A 479 -8.62 5.66 -7.70
C VAL A 479 -9.00 7.02 -7.12
N ASP A 480 -10.30 7.31 -7.07
CA ASP A 480 -10.86 8.54 -6.49
C ASP A 480 -11.69 8.26 -5.23
N PHE A 481 -12.30 7.07 -5.16
CA PHE A 481 -13.15 6.63 -4.05
C PHE A 481 -12.69 5.29 -3.48
N ILE A 482 -12.85 5.14 -2.16
CA ILE A 482 -12.45 3.96 -1.41
C ILE A 482 -13.59 3.60 -0.45
N LYS A 483 -14.02 2.34 -0.45
CA LYS A 483 -14.94 1.79 0.54
C LYS A 483 -14.19 0.82 1.43
N VAL A 484 -14.29 1.00 2.75
CA VAL A 484 -13.78 0.05 3.74
C VAL A 484 -14.97 -0.59 4.43
N TYR A 485 -14.98 -1.92 4.58
CA TYR A 485 -16.01 -2.64 5.32
C TYR A 485 -15.43 -3.77 6.18
N ASN A 486 -16.01 -4.03 7.36
CA ASN A 486 -15.50 -5.06 8.25
C ASN A 486 -15.64 -6.46 7.62
N GLY A 487 -14.50 -7.15 7.49
CA GLY A 487 -14.39 -8.46 6.84
C GLY A 487 -14.64 -9.68 7.73
N VAL A 488 -14.73 -9.55 9.05
CA VAL A 488 -14.77 -10.69 10.00
C VAL A 488 -16.08 -10.72 10.81
N ASN A 489 -16.75 -11.88 10.85
CA ASN A 489 -17.90 -12.10 11.75
C ASN A 489 -17.48 -13.00 12.91
N GLN A 490 -16.90 -12.41 13.96
CA GLN A 490 -16.41 -13.13 15.14
C GLN A 490 -16.72 -12.36 16.44
N GLU A 491 -17.05 -13.10 17.50
CA GLU A 491 -17.18 -12.59 18.88
C GLU A 491 -15.95 -13.01 19.70
N ASN A 492 -15.22 -12.03 20.24
CA ASN A 492 -13.90 -12.18 20.86
C ASN A 492 -13.98 -12.19 22.40
N GLY A 493 -15.03 -12.85 22.92
CA GLY A 493 -15.33 -12.91 24.35
C GLY A 493 -15.61 -11.52 24.93
N TRP A 494 -14.98 -11.21 26.06
CA TRP A 494 -15.15 -9.91 26.75
C TRP A 494 -14.63 -8.69 25.99
N LEU A 495 -13.92 -8.87 24.87
CA LEU A 495 -13.55 -7.78 23.96
C LEU A 495 -14.73 -7.34 23.08
N GLY A 496 -15.83 -8.10 23.04
CA GLY A 496 -16.95 -7.87 22.12
C GLY A 496 -16.68 -8.45 20.72
N GLU A 497 -17.37 -7.93 19.72
CA GLU A 497 -17.18 -8.31 18.34
C GLU A 497 -15.84 -7.87 17.75
N CYS A 498 -15.35 -8.58 16.74
CA CYS A 498 -14.34 -8.06 15.82
C CYS A 498 -14.94 -6.87 15.08
N SER A 499 -14.36 -5.68 15.25
CA SER A 499 -14.85 -4.40 14.73
C SER A 499 -13.71 -3.64 14.07
N THR A 500 -13.74 -3.52 12.75
CA THR A 500 -12.82 -2.63 12.04
C THR A 500 -13.08 -1.19 12.49
N GLU A 501 -12.05 -0.53 13.01
CA GLU A 501 -12.05 0.90 13.27
C GLU A 501 -11.28 1.64 12.17
N VAL A 502 -11.78 2.79 11.73
CA VAL A 502 -11.21 3.55 10.60
C VAL A 502 -10.81 4.95 11.08
N GLU A 503 -9.58 5.37 10.77
CA GLU A 503 -9.06 6.72 10.97
C GLU A 503 -8.73 7.38 9.61
N ARG A 504 -7.96 8.49 9.60
CA ARG A 504 -7.51 9.19 8.37
C ARG A 504 -6.92 8.26 7.31
N GLY A 505 -7.09 8.67 6.06
CA GLY A 505 -6.35 8.13 4.91
C GLY A 505 -5.31 9.10 4.37
N GLU A 506 -4.35 8.56 3.61
CA GLU A 506 -3.29 9.30 2.94
C GLU A 506 -2.93 8.75 1.54
N ASP A 507 -2.73 9.64 0.57
CA ASP A 507 -1.97 9.37 -0.68
C ASP A 507 -0.47 9.37 -0.32
N LEU A 508 0.20 8.25 -0.56
CA LEU A 508 1.60 8.04 -0.19
C LEU A 508 2.56 8.83 -1.10
N HIS A 509 2.20 9.03 -2.37
CA HIS A 509 2.97 9.77 -3.38
C HIS A 509 3.01 11.28 -3.09
N MET A 510 1.90 11.85 -2.62
CA MET A 510 1.81 13.22 -2.11
C MET A 510 2.65 13.39 -0.83
N GLN A 511 2.61 12.41 0.07
CA GLN A 511 3.43 12.35 1.28
C GLN A 511 4.93 12.10 1.00
N GLY A 512 5.30 11.78 -0.24
CA GLY A 512 6.68 11.43 -0.62
C GLY A 512 7.16 10.10 -0.04
N LYS A 513 6.23 9.28 0.47
CA LYS A 513 6.48 7.91 0.92
C LYS A 513 6.64 7.02 -0.32
N ARG A 514 7.55 6.05 -0.22
CA ARG A 514 7.83 5.10 -1.30
C ARG A 514 7.97 3.72 -0.68
N ILE A 515 6.85 3.02 -0.60
CA ILE A 515 6.75 1.68 -0.05
C ILE A 515 6.68 0.74 -1.26
N PRO A 516 7.66 -0.16 -1.48
CA PRO A 516 7.57 -1.17 -2.53
C PRO A 516 6.31 -2.03 -2.37
N THR A 517 5.76 -2.49 -3.49
CA THR A 517 4.79 -3.58 -3.47
C THR A 517 5.45 -4.90 -3.08
N LEU A 518 4.64 -5.94 -2.87
CA LEU A 518 5.10 -7.28 -2.53
C LEU A 518 5.41 -8.07 -3.80
N GLU A 519 6.57 -8.71 -3.82
CA GLU A 519 6.88 -9.79 -4.77
C GLU A 519 6.32 -11.11 -4.19
N GLU A 520 5.34 -11.72 -4.87
CA GLU A 520 4.80 -13.07 -4.54
C GLU A 520 5.35 -14.19 -5.47
#